data_AF-A0AAW9KXC6-F1
#
_entry.id   AF-A0AAW9KXC6-F1
#
_cell.length_a   1.000
_cell.length_b   1.000
_cell.length_c   1.000
_cell.angle_alpha   90.00
_cell.angle_beta   90.00
_cell.angle_gamma   90.00
#
_symmetry.space_group_name_H-M   'P 1'
#
loop_
_entity.id
_entity.type
_entity.pdbx_description
1 polymer ?
#
loop_
_entity_poly.entity_id
_entity_poly.type
_entity_poly.pdbx_seq_one_letter_code
_entity_poly.pdbx_strand_id
1 'polypeptide(L)'
;MHPAQELEQLLADGEELTIVCHNNPDPDCLASAFGLGRIAMAAGIDEHHILYSGDISHQQNRAFVNLLDIDLKPFEPAAVQDRPEGSLLAFVDHAVPGANNRVPGGPQSIS
;
A
#
# COMPACT_ATOMS: atom_id res chain seq x y z
N MET A 1 11.12 -20.37 3.21
CA MET A 1 9.91 -20.35 2.37
C MET A 1 10.03 -19.21 1.39
N HIS A 2 9.48 -19.33 0.17
CA HIS A 2 9.53 -18.27 -0.82
C HIS A 2 8.41 -17.24 -0.53
N PRO A 3 8.73 -15.95 -0.32
CA PRO A 3 7.73 -14.93 0.03
C PRO A 3 6.53 -14.85 -0.91
N ALA A 4 6.73 -15.15 -2.20
CA ALA A 4 5.65 -15.19 -3.19
C ALA A 4 4.62 -16.29 -2.89
N GLN A 5 5.05 -17.46 -2.45
CA GLN A 5 4.15 -18.58 -2.16
C GLN A 5 3.32 -18.34 -0.89
N GLU A 6 3.91 -17.68 0.11
CA GLU A 6 3.16 -17.27 1.31
C GLU A 6 2.11 -16.21 0.97
N LEU A 7 2.46 -15.24 0.11
CA LEU A 7 1.51 -14.24 -0.36
C LEU A 7 0.35 -14.87 -1.13
N GLU A 8 0.64 -15.80 -2.05
CA GLU A 8 -0.40 -16.54 -2.79
C GLU A 8 -1.36 -17.28 -1.86
N GLN A 9 -0.85 -17.94 -0.82
CA GLN A 9 -1.69 -18.65 0.16
C GLN A 9 -2.57 -17.69 0.95
N LEU A 10 -2.00 -16.57 1.42
CA LEU A 10 -2.77 -15.55 2.14
C LEU A 10 -3.88 -14.95 1.28
N LEU A 11 -3.61 -14.71 0.00
CA LEU A 11 -4.59 -14.19 -0.95
C LEU A 11 -5.67 -15.22 -1.31
N ALA A 12 -5.33 -16.51 -1.36
CA ALA A 12 -6.30 -17.57 -1.66
C ALA A 12 -7.38 -17.74 -0.57
N ASP A 13 -7.07 -17.36 0.68
CA ASP A 13 -7.99 -17.43 1.81
C ASP A 13 -8.80 -16.13 2.01
N GLY A 14 -8.53 -15.08 1.22
CA GLY A 14 -9.18 -13.77 1.33
C GLY A 14 -10.33 -13.59 0.35
N GLU A 15 -11.30 -12.74 0.72
CA GLU A 15 -12.44 -12.38 -0.14
C GLU A 15 -12.31 -10.97 -0.73
N GLU A 16 -11.59 -10.08 -0.02
CA GLU A 16 -11.39 -8.67 -0.37
C GLU A 16 -9.95 -8.26 0.01
N LEU A 17 -9.35 -7.33 -0.75
CA LEU A 17 -8.03 -6.77 -0.42
C LEU A 17 -8.04 -5.23 -0.38
N THR A 18 -7.76 -4.68 0.80
CA THR A 18 -7.48 -3.26 0.97
C THR A 18 -5.97 -3.03 1.06
N ILE A 19 -5.45 -2.17 0.18
CA ILE A 19 -4.03 -1.83 0.08
C ILE A 19 -3.87 -0.38 0.51
N VAL A 20 -3.09 -0.12 1.55
CA VAL A 20 -2.84 1.23 2.07
C VAL A 20 -1.43 1.66 1.72
N CYS A 21 -1.33 2.77 1.01
CA CYS A 21 -0.08 3.46 0.70
C CYS A 21 0.28 4.48 1.80
N HIS A 22 1.57 4.76 1.96
CA HIS A 22 2.06 5.80 2.86
C HIS A 22 1.57 7.21 2.45
N ASN A 23 1.77 8.19 3.33
CA ASN A 23 1.45 9.59 3.05
C ASN A 23 2.23 10.10 1.82
N ASN A 24 1.55 10.74 0.88
CA ASN A 24 2.12 11.27 -0.36
C ASN A 24 2.88 10.19 -1.15
N PRO A 25 2.18 9.15 -1.65
CA PRO A 25 2.82 8.04 -2.34
C PRO A 25 3.58 8.53 -3.58
N ASP A 26 4.77 7.98 -3.79
CA ASP A 26 5.51 8.18 -5.04
C ASP A 26 5.05 7.17 -6.12
N PRO A 27 5.52 7.31 -7.38
CA PRO A 27 5.14 6.39 -8.44
C PRO A 27 5.48 4.93 -8.16
N ASP A 28 6.53 4.65 -7.38
CA ASP A 28 6.97 3.28 -7.07
C ASP A 28 6.02 2.61 -6.05
N CYS A 29 5.57 3.37 -5.04
CA CYS A 29 4.53 2.95 -4.12
C CYS A 29 3.21 2.64 -4.86
N LEU A 30 2.79 3.54 -5.75
CA LEU A 30 1.57 3.34 -6.57
C LEU A 30 1.70 2.14 -7.51
N ALA A 31 2.86 1.95 -8.15
CA ALA A 31 3.12 0.80 -9.01
C ALA A 31 3.06 -0.52 -8.24
N SER A 32 3.61 -0.53 -7.02
CA SER A 32 3.63 -1.70 -6.14
C SER A 32 2.23 -2.05 -5.64
N ALA A 33 1.45 -1.05 -5.23
CA ALA A 33 0.05 -1.24 -4.83
C ALA A 33 -0.81 -1.77 -5.99
N PHE A 34 -0.63 -1.19 -7.18
CA PHE A 34 -1.32 -1.68 -8.38
C PHE A 34 -0.92 -3.12 -8.72
N GLY A 35 0.38 -3.44 -8.69
CA GLY A 35 0.88 -4.79 -8.93
C GLY A 35 0.30 -5.82 -7.95
N LEU A 36 0.22 -5.45 -6.67
CA LEU A 36 -0.39 -6.32 -5.64
C LEU A 36 -1.88 -6.56 -5.89
N GLY A 37 -2.64 -5.52 -6.27
CA GLY A 37 -4.05 -5.68 -6.66
C GLY A 37 -4.22 -6.64 -7.84
N ARG A 38 -3.32 -6.58 -8.83
CA ARG A 38 -3.33 -7.51 -9.98
C ARG A 38 -3.01 -8.95 -9.59
N ILE A 39 -2.13 -9.16 -8.63
CA ILE A 39 -1.83 -10.50 -8.09
C ILE A 39 -3.05 -11.04 -7.32
N ALA A 40 -3.72 -10.20 -6.52
CA ALA A 40 -4.93 -10.56 -5.80
C ALA A 40 -6.08 -10.97 -6.74
N MET A 41 -6.30 -10.22 -7.82
CA MET A 41 -7.24 -10.61 -8.88
C MET A 41 -6.90 -11.97 -9.49
N ALA A 42 -5.62 -12.24 -9.76
CA ALA A 42 -5.19 -13.53 -10.30
C ALA A 42 -5.39 -14.68 -9.29
N ALA A 43 -5.41 -14.37 -7.99
CA ALA A 43 -5.67 -15.31 -6.91
C ALA A 43 -7.18 -15.51 -6.60
N GLY A 44 -8.07 -14.72 -7.22
CA GLY A 44 -9.54 -14.85 -7.06
C GLY A 44 -10.20 -13.76 -6.21
N ILE A 45 -9.46 -12.75 -5.76
CA ILE A 45 -10.01 -11.57 -5.07
C ILE A 45 -10.35 -10.52 -6.13
N ASP A 46 -11.63 -10.43 -6.48
CA ASP A 46 -12.12 -9.43 -7.45
C ASP A 46 -12.21 -8.03 -6.82
N GLU A 47 -12.57 -7.95 -5.53
CA GLU A 47 -12.73 -6.69 -4.82
C GLU A 47 -11.41 -6.25 -4.17
N HIS A 48 -10.78 -5.23 -4.76
CA HIS A 48 -9.56 -4.63 -4.21
C HIS A 48 -9.62 -3.11 -4.25
N HIS A 49 -9.03 -2.49 -3.22
CA HIS A 49 -9.04 -1.04 -3.02
C HIS A 49 -7.64 -0.54 -2.73
N ILE A 50 -7.19 0.51 -3.45
CA ILE A 50 -5.92 1.17 -3.17
C ILE A 50 -6.24 2.49 -2.49
N LEU A 51 -5.85 2.59 -1.22
CA LEU A 51 -6.04 3.74 -0.36
C LEU A 51 -4.75 4.54 -0.27
N TYR A 52 -4.85 5.86 -0.40
CA TYR A 52 -3.71 6.76 -0.22
C TYR A 52 -4.00 7.79 0.86
N SER A 53 -2.96 8.19 1.59
CA SER A 53 -3.04 9.29 2.55
C SER A 53 -2.27 10.51 2.03
N GLY A 54 -2.70 11.72 2.39
CA GLY A 54 -2.05 12.95 1.95
C GLY A 54 -2.56 13.47 0.59
N ASP A 55 -1.70 14.15 -0.15
CA ASP A 55 -2.13 14.95 -1.32
C ASP A 55 -1.56 14.40 -2.65
N ILE A 56 -2.44 14.11 -3.62
CA ILE A 56 -2.07 13.74 -5.02
C ILE A 56 -2.03 15.02 -5.89
N SER A 57 -1.49 16.11 -5.34
CA SER A 57 -1.38 17.39 -6.06
C SER A 57 -0.21 17.43 -7.04
N HIS A 58 0.72 16.47 -6.96
CA HIS A 58 1.85 16.37 -7.89
C HIS A 58 1.39 15.88 -9.28
N GLN A 59 1.65 16.66 -10.33
CA GLN A 59 1.26 16.33 -11.71
C GLN A 59 1.76 14.94 -12.18
N GLN A 60 2.92 14.49 -11.68
CA GLN A 60 3.48 13.18 -12.01
C GLN A 60 2.60 12.03 -11.52
N ASN A 61 2.10 12.10 -10.29
CA ASN A 61 1.23 11.06 -9.73
C ASN A 61 -0.10 10.99 -10.48
N ARG A 62 -0.68 12.14 -10.83
CA ARG A 62 -1.91 12.16 -11.66
C ARG A 62 -1.69 11.57 -13.04
N ALA A 63 -0.56 11.86 -13.68
CA ALA A 63 -0.24 11.27 -14.98
C ALA A 63 -0.08 9.75 -14.88
N PHE A 64 0.55 9.25 -13.82
CA PHE A 64 0.75 7.82 -13.58
C PHE A 64 -0.56 7.09 -13.30
N VAL A 65 -1.39 7.63 -12.42
CA VAL A 65 -2.73 7.11 -12.07
C VAL A 65 -3.62 7.05 -13.30
N ASN A 66 -3.64 8.12 -14.09
CA ASN A 66 -4.42 8.16 -15.33
C ASN A 66 -3.89 7.19 -16.39
N LEU A 67 -2.57 7.00 -16.48
CA LEU A 67 -1.97 6.11 -17.46
C LEU A 67 -2.25 4.64 -17.16
N LEU A 68 -2.28 4.28 -15.87
CA LEU A 68 -2.49 2.91 -15.39
C LEU A 68 -3.93 2.61 -14.98
N ASP A 69 -4.82 3.60 -15.10
CA ASP A 69 -6.24 3.53 -14.72
C ASP A 69 -6.44 2.99 -13.30
N ILE A 70 -5.67 3.55 -12.35
CA ILE A 70 -5.68 3.12 -10.95
C ILE A 70 -6.87 3.77 -10.24
N ASP A 71 -7.80 2.96 -9.72
CA ASP A 71 -8.87 3.44 -8.83
C ASP A 71 -8.29 3.74 -7.44
N LEU A 72 -7.86 4.99 -7.25
CA LEU A 72 -7.33 5.49 -5.99
C LEU A 72 -8.41 6.15 -5.14
N LYS A 73 -8.57 5.65 -3.91
CA LYS A 73 -9.49 6.22 -2.93
C LYS A 73 -8.72 6.91 -1.79
N PRO A 74 -9.18 8.06 -1.29
CA PRO A 74 -8.60 8.66 -0.08
C PRO A 74 -8.69 7.67 1.08
N PHE A 75 -7.64 7.60 1.88
CA PHE A 75 -7.62 6.81 3.10
C PHE A 75 -8.57 7.41 4.13
N GLU A 76 -9.51 6.60 4.59
CA GLU A 76 -10.37 6.91 5.72
C GLU A 76 -10.03 5.97 6.88
N PRO A 77 -9.91 6.45 8.14
CA PRO A 77 -9.63 5.58 9.28
C PRO A 77 -10.64 4.44 9.46
N ALA A 78 -11.89 4.64 9.01
CA ALA A 78 -12.93 3.62 8.99
C ALA A 78 -12.62 2.45 8.04
N ALA A 79 -11.79 2.63 7.01
CA ALA A 79 -11.43 1.56 6.09
C ALA A 79 -10.49 0.51 6.70
N VAL A 80 -9.87 0.83 7.85
CA VAL A 80 -8.99 -0.07 8.60
C VAL A 80 -9.56 -0.49 9.96
N GLN A 81 -10.71 0.06 10.35
CA GLN A 81 -11.43 -0.24 11.59
C GLN A 81 -12.72 -1.01 11.23
N ASP A 82 -13.10 -2.02 12.01
CA ASP A 82 -14.33 -2.81 11.79
C ASP A 82 -14.48 -3.43 10.38
N ARG A 83 -13.45 -4.19 9.97
CA ARG A 83 -13.42 -4.88 8.68
C ARG A 83 -14.14 -6.24 8.74
N PRO A 84 -14.79 -6.68 7.65
CA PRO A 84 -15.39 -8.01 7.57
C PRO A 84 -14.35 -9.12 7.80
N GLU A 85 -14.79 -10.26 8.34
CA GLU A 85 -13.98 -11.48 8.32
C GLU A 85 -13.63 -11.85 6.87
N GLY A 86 -12.40 -12.29 6.60
CA GLY A 86 -11.93 -12.59 5.24
C GLY A 86 -11.42 -11.39 4.44
N SER A 87 -11.59 -10.16 4.94
CA SER A 87 -11.01 -8.97 4.30
C SER A 87 -9.52 -8.86 4.68
N LEU A 88 -8.62 -8.78 3.68
CA LEU A 88 -7.16 -8.67 3.83
C LEU A 88 -6.67 -7.22 3.79
N LEU A 89 -5.74 -6.85 4.66
CA LEU A 89 -5.16 -5.50 4.72
C LEU A 89 -3.67 -5.57 4.44
N ALA A 90 -3.23 -4.92 3.36
CA ALA A 90 -1.83 -4.80 3.00
C ALA A 90 -1.35 -3.36 3.14
N PHE A 91 -0.14 -3.18 3.66
CA PHE A 91 0.53 -1.87 3.71
C PHE A 91 1.69 -1.87 2.72
N VAL A 92 1.69 -0.93 1.79
CA VAL A 92 2.74 -0.81 0.76
C VAL A 92 3.58 0.42 1.04
N ASP A 93 4.88 0.18 1.15
CA ASP A 93 5.90 1.19 1.45
C ASP A 93 5.60 2.03 2.72
N HIS A 94 4.85 1.44 3.66
CA HIS A 94 4.84 1.89 5.04
C HIS A 94 6.16 1.46 5.69
N ALA A 95 7.15 2.35 5.66
CA ALA A 95 8.26 2.24 6.58
C ALA A 95 7.67 2.22 8.00
N VAL A 96 7.94 1.14 8.74
CA VAL A 96 7.75 1.04 10.19
C VAL A 96 8.08 2.39 10.85
N PRO A 97 7.31 2.89 11.84
CA PRO A 97 7.64 4.15 12.50
C PRO A 97 9.10 4.13 12.95
N GLY A 98 9.96 4.96 12.33
CA GLY A 98 11.36 5.13 12.73
C GLY A 98 12.46 4.89 11.69
N ALA A 99 12.20 4.40 10.47
CA ALA A 99 13.30 4.05 9.55
C ALA A 99 13.71 5.13 8.52
N ASN A 100 12.84 6.10 8.22
CA ASN A 100 13.11 7.12 7.18
C ASN A 100 13.32 8.55 7.75
N ASN A 101 13.73 8.68 9.00
CA ASN A 101 14.20 9.97 9.49
C ASN A 101 15.55 10.28 8.80
N ARG A 102 15.56 11.26 7.88
CA ARG A 102 16.80 11.91 7.45
C ARG A 102 17.44 12.50 8.70
N VAL A 103 18.44 11.83 9.25
CA VAL A 103 19.28 12.39 10.31
C VAL A 103 20.05 13.58 9.71
N PRO A 104 19.81 14.84 10.13
CA PRO A 104 20.79 15.88 9.92
C PRO A 104 21.88 15.71 11.00
N GLY A 105 23.15 15.87 10.60
CA GLY A 105 24.29 15.38 11.36
C GLY A 105 24.55 16.06 12.72
N GLY A 106 24.84 15.21 13.71
CA GLY A 106 25.63 15.46 14.92
C GLY A 106 25.03 16.40 15.99
N PRO A 107 25.64 16.50 17.20
CA PRO A 107 26.90 15.89 17.66
C PRO A 107 26.80 15.03 18.95
N GLN A 108 27.77 14.10 19.07
CA GLN A 108 28.40 13.54 20.29
C GLN A 108 27.58 12.70 21.29
N SER A 109 27.98 11.42 21.46
CA SER A 109 28.71 10.86 22.63
C SER A 109 27.74 10.52 23.78
N ILE A 110 27.77 9.34 24.42
CA ILE A 110 28.82 8.78 25.28
C ILE A 110 28.48 7.31 25.61
N SER A 111 29.54 6.49 25.65
CA SER A 111 29.73 5.12 26.21
C SER A 111 28.64 4.06 26.14
#